data_AF-A0A1D8AY08-F1
#
_entry.id   AF-A0A1D8AY08-F1
#
_cell.length_a   1.000
_cell.length_b   1.000
_cell.length_c   1.000
_cell.angle_alpha   90.00
_cell.angle_beta   90.00
_cell.angle_gamma   90.00
#
_symmetry.space_group_name_H-M   'P 1'
#
loop_
_entity.id
_entity.type
_entity.pdbx_description
1 polymer ?
#
loop_
_entity_poly.entity_id
_entity_poly.type
_entity_poly.pdbx_seq_one_letter_code
_entity_poly.pdbx_strand_id
1 'polypeptide(L)'
;MKSKKFLLPLIIASCFAAGVLFAEEAKKEAAESKPATCCAKAEGKGEKCGHGCCAEAAKAEKNCEKCNGSGKIEKKPEEKK
;
A
#
# COMPACT_ATOMS: atom_id res chain seq x y z
N MET A 1 30.93 43.89 13.18
CA MET A 1 31.05 42.89 12.10
C MET A 1 31.83 41.71 12.69
N LYS A 2 31.39 40.46 12.80
CA LYS A 2 30.48 39.70 11.96
C LYS A 2 29.86 38.56 12.78
N SER A 3 28.54 38.56 12.81
CA SER A 3 27.59 37.58 13.32
C SER A 3 27.84 36.18 12.74
N LYS A 4 28.14 35.18 13.58
CA LYS A 4 28.26 33.76 13.14
C LYS A 4 27.65 32.74 14.12
N LYS A 5 26.74 33.16 15.00
CA LYS A 5 26.04 32.27 15.95
C LYS A 5 24.55 32.09 15.64
N PHE A 6 24.08 32.63 14.53
CA PHE A 6 22.65 32.65 14.14
C PHE A 6 22.37 31.99 12.78
N LEU A 7 23.35 31.34 12.16
CA LEU A 7 23.24 30.70 10.82
C LEU A 7 23.21 29.17 10.89
N LEU A 8 22.65 28.58 11.95
CA LEU A 8 22.44 27.13 12.04
C LEU A 8 20.96 26.68 12.18
N PRO A 9 20.01 27.44 12.77
CA PRO A 9 18.65 26.93 12.93
C PRO A 9 17.77 27.11 11.68
N LEU A 10 18.18 27.91 10.69
CA LEU A 10 17.34 28.28 9.55
C LEU A 10 17.31 27.22 8.42
N ILE A 11 18.31 26.32 8.38
CA ILE A 11 18.40 25.26 7.35
C ILE A 11 17.56 24.04 7.76
N ILE A 12 17.43 23.75 9.06
CA ILE A 12 16.70 22.58 9.57
C ILE A 12 15.17 22.77 9.45
N ALA A 13 14.69 24.02 9.44
CA ALA A 13 13.27 24.34 9.23
C ALA A 13 12.80 24.18 7.78
N SER A 14 13.70 24.13 6.79
CA SER A 14 13.33 24.07 5.36
C SER A 14 13.06 22.65 4.85
N CYS A 15 13.59 21.61 5.49
CA CYS A 15 13.44 20.23 5.00
C CYS A 15 12.17 19.52 5.48
N PHE A 16 11.44 20.09 6.45
CA PHE A 16 10.23 19.46 7.00
C PHE A 16 8.94 19.77 6.23
N ALA A 17 8.91 20.84 5.43
CA ALA A 17 7.70 21.26 4.71
C ALA A 17 7.41 20.43 3.44
N ALA A 18 8.40 19.71 2.90
CA ALA A 18 8.22 18.88 1.70
C ALA A 18 7.69 17.46 1.99
N GLY A 19 7.77 17.00 3.25
CA GLY A 19 7.35 15.64 3.64
C GLY A 19 5.85 15.47 3.86
N VAL A 20 5.13 16.56 4.14
CA VAL A 20 3.70 16.50 4.53
C VAL A 20 2.75 16.43 3.33
N LEU A 21 3.19 16.78 2.13
CA LEU A 21 2.36 16.72 0.92
C LEU A 21 2.23 15.31 0.32
N PHE A 22 3.02 14.33 0.78
CA PHE A 22 2.93 12.92 0.33
C PHE A 22 2.16 12.00 1.31
N ALA A 23 1.72 12.51 2.46
CA ALA A 23 0.98 11.71 3.45
C ALA A 23 -0.54 11.68 3.20
N GLU A 24 -1.09 12.67 2.48
CA GLU A 24 -2.52 12.76 2.21
C GLU A 24 -2.95 11.89 1.01
N GLU A 25 -2.09 11.74 0.00
CA GLU A 25 -2.38 10.89 -1.17
C GLU A 25 -2.28 9.39 -0.85
N ALA A 26 -1.44 9.01 0.11
CA ALA A 26 -1.31 7.62 0.55
C ALA A 26 -2.57 7.07 1.24
N LYS A 27 -3.39 7.91 1.88
CA LYS A 27 -4.62 7.49 2.55
C LYS A 27 -5.81 7.34 1.60
N LYS A 28 -5.81 8.01 0.45
CA LYS A 28 -6.94 7.99 -0.48
C LYS A 28 -6.96 6.75 -1.36
N GLU A 29 -5.82 6.09 -1.55
CA GLU A 29 -5.68 4.84 -2.31
C GLU A 29 -5.67 3.56 -1.45
N ALA A 30 -5.71 3.68 -0.12
CA ALA A 30 -6.05 2.57 0.77
C ALA A 30 -7.56 2.32 0.74
N ALA A 31 -8.12 2.10 -0.45
CA ALA A 31 -9.41 1.46 -0.58
C ALA A 31 -9.28 0.09 0.09
N GLU A 32 -9.97 -0.09 1.21
CA GLU A 32 -9.95 -1.28 2.07
C GLU A 32 -9.87 -2.56 1.22
N SER A 33 -8.67 -3.14 1.13
CA SER A 33 -8.45 -4.39 0.40
C SER A 33 -8.79 -5.54 1.33
N LYS A 34 -9.77 -6.35 0.92
CA LYS A 34 -10.22 -7.51 1.68
C LYS A 34 -10.00 -8.76 0.83
N PRO A 35 -9.07 -9.64 1.20
CA PRO A 35 -8.89 -10.90 0.49
C PRO A 35 -10.16 -11.74 0.58
N ALA A 36 -10.47 -12.46 -0.50
CA ALA A 36 -11.57 -13.42 -0.51
C ALA A 36 -11.32 -14.55 0.51
N THR A 37 -12.37 -15.06 1.15
CA THR A 37 -12.26 -16.07 2.22
C THR A 37 -11.54 -17.35 1.75
N CYS A 38 -11.79 -17.77 0.51
CA CYS A 38 -11.13 -18.92 -0.09
C CYS A 38 -9.64 -18.65 -0.40
N CYS A 39 -9.29 -17.42 -0.79
CA CYS A 39 -7.90 -17.00 -0.98
C CYS A 39 -7.15 -16.99 0.34
N ALA A 40 -7.68 -16.32 1.36
CA ALA A 40 -7.06 -16.28 2.68
C ALA A 40 -6.84 -17.68 3.28
N LYS A 41 -7.79 -18.61 3.05
CA LYS A 41 -7.66 -20.00 3.48
C LYS A 41 -6.56 -20.77 2.73
N ALA A 42 -6.42 -20.54 1.42
CA ALA A 42 -5.36 -21.14 0.61
C ALA A 42 -4.00 -20.57 1.01
N GLU A 43 -3.90 -19.26 1.21
CA GLU A 43 -2.67 -18.61 1.68
C GLU A 43 -2.24 -19.14 3.05
N GLY A 44 -3.19 -19.37 3.96
CA GLY A 44 -2.92 -20.04 5.24
C GLY A 44 -2.39 -21.47 5.12
N LYS A 45 -2.46 -22.08 3.93
CA LYS A 45 -1.87 -23.39 3.59
C LYS A 45 -0.59 -23.27 2.75
N GLY A 46 -0.16 -22.06 2.40
CA GLY A 46 0.92 -21.82 1.44
C GLY A 46 0.52 -22.09 -0.02
N GLU A 47 -0.77 -22.17 -0.31
CA GLU A 47 -1.33 -22.44 -1.63
C GLU A 47 -2.04 -21.21 -2.22
N LYS A 48 -2.28 -21.22 -3.52
CA LYS A 48 -3.13 -20.20 -4.18
C LYS A 48 -4.54 -20.72 -4.35
N CYS A 49 -5.53 -19.84 -4.31
CA CYS A 49 -6.91 -20.23 -4.60
C CYS A 49 -7.04 -20.74 -6.04
N GLY A 50 -7.52 -21.97 -6.21
CA GLY A 50 -7.69 -22.62 -7.53
C GLY A 50 -9.03 -22.36 -8.21
N HIS A 51 -9.92 -21.54 -7.64
CA HIS A 51 -11.24 -21.31 -8.21
C HIS A 51 -11.18 -20.40 -9.45
N GLY A 52 -11.95 -20.77 -10.49
CA GLY A 52 -12.08 -19.96 -11.71
C GLY A 52 -12.53 -18.52 -11.46
N CYS A 53 -13.46 -18.30 -10.53
CA CYS A 53 -13.93 -16.95 -10.18
C CYS A 53 -12.82 -16.06 -9.60
N CYS A 54 -11.86 -16.64 -8.86
CA CYS A 54 -10.73 -15.91 -8.31
C CYS A 54 -9.69 -15.61 -9.39
N ALA A 55 -9.48 -16.53 -10.33
CA ALA A 55 -8.60 -16.29 -11.47
C ALA A 55 -9.12 -15.17 -12.38
N GLU A 56 -10.42 -15.09 -12.60
CA GLU A 56 -11.05 -14.00 -13.35
C GLU A 56 -10.94 -12.65 -12.62
N ALA A 57 -11.21 -12.63 -11.31
CA ALA A 57 -11.05 -11.41 -10.51
C ALA A 57 -9.60 -10.92 -10.48
N ALA A 58 -8.63 -11.85 -10.43
CA ALA A 58 -7.21 -11.53 -10.47
C ALA A 58 -6.78 -10.88 -11.79
N LYS A 59 -7.38 -11.26 -12.93
CA LYS A 59 -7.15 -10.57 -14.22
C LYS A 59 -7.61 -9.11 -14.19
N ALA A 60 -8.62 -8.81 -13.39
CA ALA A 60 -9.10 -7.44 -13.14
C ALA A 60 -8.38 -6.74 -11.98
N GLU A 61 -7.32 -7.35 -11.44
CA GLU A 61 -6.55 -6.86 -10.29
C GLU A 61 -7.41 -6.60 -9.05
N LYS A 62 -8.49 -7.36 -8.87
CA LYS A 62 -9.46 -7.22 -7.78
C LYS A 62 -9.60 -8.50 -6.98
N ASN A 63 -9.92 -8.34 -5.70
CA ASN A 63 -10.34 -9.47 -4.88
C ASN A 63 -11.69 -10.01 -5.38
N CYS A 64 -11.89 -11.32 -5.25
CA CYS A 64 -13.11 -11.98 -5.73
C CYS A 64 -14.32 -11.60 -4.85
N GLU A 65 -15.22 -10.77 -5.37
CA GLU A 65 -16.45 -10.34 -4.71
C GLU A 65 -17.42 -11.50 -4.45
N LYS A 66 -17.42 -12.50 -5.34
CA LYS A 66 -18.22 -13.74 -5.16
C LYS A 66 -17.78 -14.56 -3.95
N CYS A 67 -16.60 -14.33 -3.42
CA CYS A 67 -16.03 -15.04 -2.28
C CYS A 67 -15.77 -14.12 -1.09
N ASN A 68 -16.60 -13.08 -0.94
CA ASN A 68 -16.53 -12.09 0.13
C ASN A 68 -15.21 -11.29 0.18
N GLY A 69 -14.49 -11.21 -0.94
CA GLY A 69 -13.37 -10.29 -1.11
C GLY A 69 -13.83 -8.93 -1.64
N SER A 70 -13.02 -7.89 -1.45
CA SER A 70 -13.29 -6.56 -1.99
C SER A 70 -12.00 -5.78 -2.20
N GLY A 71 -12.06 -4.72 -2.99
CA GLY A 71 -10.90 -3.88 -3.29
C GLY A 71 -9.90 -4.53 -4.26
N LYS A 72 -8.78 -3.85 -4.45
CA LYS A 72 -7.69 -4.30 -5.34
C LYS A 72 -6.85 -5.36 -4.64
N ILE A 73 -6.34 -6.33 -5.40
CA ILE A 73 -5.34 -7.26 -4.85
C ILE A 73 -4.09 -6.43 -4.54
N GLU A 74 -3.71 -6.34 -3.28
CA GLU A 74 -2.47 -5.66 -2.89
C GLU A 74 -1.29 -6.47 -3.42
N LYS A 75 -0.71 -5.99 -4.52
CA LYS A 75 0.59 -6.48 -4.98
C LYS A 75 1.62 -5.93 -4.01
N LYS A 76 1.99 -6.71 -3.00
CA LYS A 76 3.18 -6.39 -2.20
C LYS A 76 4.35 -6.25 -3.19
N PRO A 77 5.04 -5.10 -3.28
CA PRO A 77 6.20 -5.00 -4.13
C PRO A 77 7.17 -6.08 -3.68
N GLU A 78 7.51 -6.98 -4.60
CA GLU A 78 8.52 -8.02 -4.36
C GLU A 78 9.79 -7.30 -3.91
N GLU A 79 10.12 -7.44 -2.62
CA GLU A 79 11.38 -6.99 -2.07
C GLU A 79 12.45 -7.83 -2.78
N LYS A 80 13.08 -7.23 -3.79
CA LYS A 80 14.23 -7.79 -4.50
C LYS A 80 15.27 -8.18 -3.45
N LYS A 81 15.38 -9.48 -3.20
CA LYS A 81 16.41 -10.06 -2.36
C LYS A 81 17.73 -10.11 -3.13
#